data_AF-A0A255TE84-F1
#
_entry.id   AF-A0A255TE84-F1
#
_cell.length_a   1.000
_cell.length_b   1.000
_cell.length_c   1.000
_cell.angle_alpha   90.00
_cell.angle_beta   90.00
_cell.angle_gamma   90.00
#
_symmetry.space_group_name_H-M   'P 1'
#
loop_
_entity.id
_entity.type
_entity.pdbx_description
1 polymer ?
#
loop_
_entity_poly.entity_id
_entity_poly.type
_entity_poly.pdbx_seq_one_letter_code
_entity_poly.pdbx_strand_id
1 'polypeptide(L)'
;MKINFKKLEAQTSFDGSKQTFDIAQTIGNMMMYNGSVLLDIGFEDLAREIYYSTDEVEVDEKYTNAIAQVVRQSQLIAAIKRELITRLTNKG
;
A
#
# COMPACT_ATOMS: atom_id res chain seq x y z
N MET A 1 -9.32 6.95 -4.28
CA MET A 1 -8.04 7.51 -4.77
C MET A 1 -7.35 6.50 -5.66
N LYS A 2 -6.38 6.89 -6.51
CA LYS A 2 -5.63 5.96 -7.36
C LYS A 2 -4.18 5.85 -6.90
N ILE A 3 -3.67 4.62 -6.78
CA ILE A 3 -2.30 4.35 -6.33
C ILE A 3 -1.66 3.31 -7.26
N ASN A 4 -0.49 3.62 -7.80
CA ASN A 4 0.35 2.64 -8.48
C ASN A 4 1.30 1.96 -7.47
N PHE A 5 0.95 0.73 -7.04
CA PHE A 5 1.75 -0.03 -6.07
C PHE A 5 3.05 -0.61 -6.65
N LYS A 6 3.23 -0.56 -7.98
CA LYS A 6 4.48 -0.95 -8.66
C LYS A 6 5.48 0.18 -8.81
N LYS A 7 5.03 1.42 -8.67
CA LYS A 7 5.81 2.65 -8.88
C LYS A 7 5.73 3.57 -7.67
N LEU A 8 5.95 3.03 -6.47
CA LEU A 8 5.97 3.85 -5.27
C LEU A 8 7.32 4.55 -5.13
N GLU A 9 7.36 5.86 -5.31
CA GLU A 9 8.56 6.66 -5.11
C GLU A 9 8.72 7.07 -3.65
N ALA A 10 9.79 6.61 -2.99
CA ALA A 10 10.09 6.98 -1.61
C ALA A 10 11.51 7.55 -1.48
N GLN A 11 11.67 8.56 -0.62
CA GLN A 11 12.98 9.11 -0.27
C GLN A 11 13.71 8.15 0.68
N THR A 12 14.89 7.67 0.28
CA THR A 12 15.66 6.67 1.03
C THR A 12 16.98 7.19 1.59
N SER A 13 17.24 8.48 1.45
CA SER A 13 18.53 9.12 1.72
C SER A 13 18.34 10.53 2.29
N PHE A 14 19.37 11.02 2.98
CA PHE A 14 19.36 12.36 3.58
C PHE A 14 19.50 13.49 2.56
N ASP A 15 20.08 13.21 1.38
CA ASP A 15 20.26 14.18 0.30
C ASP A 15 18.99 14.42 -0.54
N GLY A 16 17.89 13.72 -0.22
CA GLY A 16 16.63 13.85 -0.93
C GLY A 16 16.46 12.90 -2.11
N SER A 17 17.45 12.05 -2.42
CA SER A 17 17.30 11.07 -3.50
C SER A 17 16.16 10.08 -3.24
N LYS A 18 15.39 9.83 -4.29
CA LYS A 18 14.23 8.93 -4.28
C LYS A 18 14.54 7.66 -5.05
N GLN A 19 13.91 6.59 -4.65
CA GLN A 19 13.90 5.32 -5.36
C GLN A 19 12.46 4.89 -5.62
N THR A 20 12.25 4.21 -6.74
CA THR A 20 10.96 3.61 -7.09
C THR A 20 10.92 2.16 -6.63
N PHE A 21 9.83 1.77 -5.98
CA PHE A 21 9.62 0.43 -5.44
C PHE A 21 8.38 -0.22 -6.03
N ASP A 22 8.52 -1.51 -6.38
CA ASP A 22 7.39 -2.40 -6.60
C ASP A 22 7.06 -3.13 -5.29
N ILE A 23 5.89 -2.85 -4.74
CA ILE A 23 5.38 -3.45 -3.51
C ILE A 23 4.02 -4.13 -3.72
N ALA A 24 3.55 -4.24 -4.97
CA ALA A 24 2.20 -4.69 -5.29
C ALA A 24 1.92 -6.08 -4.72
N GLN A 25 2.80 -7.04 -5.01
CA GLN A 25 2.65 -8.41 -4.51
C GLN A 25 2.76 -8.50 -2.99
N THR A 26 3.70 -7.76 -2.40
CA THR A 26 3.91 -7.75 -0.95
C THR A 26 2.68 -7.24 -0.22
N ILE A 27 2.13 -6.09 -0.64
CA ILE A 27 0.94 -5.51 -0.02
C ILE A 27 -0.29 -6.37 -0.27
N GLY A 28 -0.52 -6.84 -1.50
CA GLY A 28 -1.66 -7.70 -1.81
C GLY A 28 -1.69 -8.98 -0.96
N ASN A 29 -0.56 -9.68 -0.84
CA ASN A 29 -0.44 -10.86 0.03
C ASN A 29 -0.70 -10.52 1.50
N MET A 30 -0.14 -9.42 1.98
CA MET A 30 -0.31 -9.02 3.37
C MET A 30 -1.75 -8.58 3.68
N MET A 31 -2.45 -7.95 2.73
CA MET A 31 -3.86 -7.62 2.90
C MET A 31 -4.72 -8.89 2.95
N MET A 32 -4.45 -9.86 2.07
CA MET A 32 -5.19 -11.12 2.00
C MET A 32 -5.00 -11.99 3.25
N TYR A 33 -3.75 -12.15 3.71
CA TYR A 33 -3.43 -13.15 4.73
C TYR A 33 -3.20 -12.57 6.13
N ASN A 34 -3.44 -11.27 6.33
CA ASN A 34 -3.45 -10.66 7.65
C ASN A 34 -4.86 -10.63 8.24
N GLY A 35 -5.29 -11.77 8.77
CA GLY A 35 -6.62 -11.96 9.37
C GLY A 35 -6.89 -11.12 10.63
N SER A 36 -5.96 -10.27 11.06
CA SER A 36 -6.12 -9.36 12.21
C SER A 36 -6.64 -7.97 11.85
N VAL A 37 -6.72 -7.62 10.56
CA VAL A 37 -7.03 -6.25 10.13
C VAL A 37 -8.50 -6.07 9.74
N LEU A 38 -8.97 -6.81 8.74
CA LEU A 38 -10.33 -6.66 8.23
C LEU A 38 -10.76 -7.94 7.51
N LEU A 39 -11.89 -8.51 7.93
CA LEU A 39 -12.53 -9.66 7.29
C LEU A 39 -13.70 -9.15 6.44
N ASP A 40 -13.38 -8.63 5.26
CA ASP A 40 -14.34 -8.05 4.30
C ASP A 40 -14.02 -8.57 2.89
N ILE A 41 -15.01 -9.13 2.20
CA ILE A 41 -14.83 -9.72 0.86
C ILE A 41 -14.30 -8.67 -0.13
N GLY A 42 -14.80 -7.43 -0.06
CA GLY A 42 -14.32 -6.36 -0.94
C GLY A 42 -12.88 -5.95 -0.64
N PHE A 43 -12.42 -6.09 0.61
CA PHE A 43 -11.02 -5.89 0.97
C PHE A 43 -10.11 -6.99 0.41
N GLU A 44 -10.56 -8.25 0.43
CA GLU A 44 -9.86 -9.38 -0.18
C GLU A 44 -9.81 -9.25 -1.72
N ASP A 45 -10.89 -8.77 -2.35
CA ASP A 45 -10.94 -8.47 -3.77
C ASP A 45 -9.93 -7.39 -4.14
N LEU A 46 -9.90 -6.29 -3.37
CA LEU A 46 -8.91 -5.22 -3.53
C LEU A 46 -7.48 -5.74 -3.34
N ALA A 47 -7.24 -6.65 -2.38
CA ALA A 47 -5.94 -7.27 -2.18
C ALA A 47 -5.46 -8.05 -3.43
N ARG A 48 -6.37 -8.80 -4.06
CA ARG A 48 -6.08 -9.52 -5.32
C ARG A 48 -5.84 -8.57 -6.48
N GLU A 49 -6.64 -7.51 -6.58
CA GLU A 49 -6.46 -6.48 -7.61
C GLU A 49 -5.08 -5.82 -7.49
N ILE A 50 -4.69 -5.41 -6.28
CA ILE A 50 -3.35 -4.85 -6.01
C ILE A 50 -2.26 -5.85 -6.41
N TYR A 51 -2.38 -7.12 -6.02
CA TYR A 51 -1.38 -8.16 -6.31
C TYR A 51 -1.12 -8.33 -7.81
N TYR A 52 -2.18 -8.35 -8.63
CA TYR A 52 -2.09 -8.55 -10.09
C TYR A 52 -1.97 -7.26 -10.90
N SER A 53 -2.07 -6.09 -10.27
CA SER A 53 -2.10 -4.81 -10.96
C SER A 53 -0.85 -4.59 -11.82
N THR A 54 -1.03 -4.05 -13.02
CA THR A 54 0.06 -3.54 -13.88
C THR A 54 0.13 -2.02 -13.87
N ASP A 55 -0.92 -1.37 -13.36
CA ASP A 55 -1.06 0.08 -13.33
C ASP A 55 -1.74 0.54 -12.03
N GLU A 56 -2.18 1.80 -11.97
CA GLU A 56 -2.93 2.35 -10.83
C GLU A 56 -4.18 1.53 -10.47
N VAL A 57 -4.34 1.30 -9.16
CA VAL A 57 -5.52 0.66 -8.56
C VAL A 57 -6.36 1.71 -7.86
N GLU A 58 -7.68 1.62 -8.00
CA GLU A 58 -8.62 2.44 -7.26
C GLU A 58 -8.79 1.92 -5.84
N VAL A 59 -8.44 2.77 -4.87
CA VAL A 59 -8.60 2.49 -3.44
C VAL A 59 -9.74 3.34 -2.90
N ASP A 60 -10.80 2.66 -2.48
CA ASP A 60 -11.92 3.26 -1.75
C ASP A 60 -11.45 3.81 -0.39
N GLU A 61 -11.93 5.00 -0.03
CA GLU A 61 -11.58 5.68 1.21
C GLU A 61 -11.84 4.79 2.44
N LYS A 62 -12.91 3.99 2.41
CA LYS A 62 -13.27 3.10 3.53
C LYS A 62 -12.16 2.08 3.87
N TYR A 63 -11.29 1.74 2.92
CA TYR A 63 -10.20 0.77 3.12
C TYR A 63 -8.87 1.42 3.51
N THR A 64 -8.73 2.74 3.42
CA THR A 64 -7.45 3.44 3.64
C THR A 64 -6.83 3.16 5.01
N ASN A 65 -7.64 3.15 6.07
CA ASN A 65 -7.19 2.85 7.44
C ASN A 65 -6.73 1.39 7.59
N ALA A 66 -7.46 0.45 7.00
CA ALA A 66 -7.11 -0.98 7.02
C ALA A 66 -5.79 -1.22 6.27
N ILE A 67 -5.62 -0.64 5.08
CA ILE A 67 -4.36 -0.73 4.33
C ILE A 67 -3.22 -0.11 5.14
N ALA A 68 -3.43 1.07 5.74
CA ALA A 68 -2.41 1.71 6.57
C ALA A 68 -1.99 0.84 7.76
N GLN A 69 -2.93 0.10 8.38
CA GLN A 69 -2.61 -0.87 9.44
C GLN A 69 -1.77 -2.04 8.91
N VAL A 70 -2.12 -2.63 7.76
CA VAL A 70 -1.30 -3.66 7.10
C VAL A 70 0.12 -3.16 6.86
N VAL A 71 0.25 -1.94 6.32
CA VAL A 71 1.55 -1.31 6.02
C VAL A 71 2.37 -1.11 7.30
N ARG A 72 1.76 -0.65 8.40
CA ARG A 72 2.45 -0.50 9.69
C ARG A 72 3.03 -1.82 10.19
N GLN A 73 2.29 -2.91 10.05
CA GLN A 73 2.69 -4.26 10.49
C GLN A 73 3.66 -4.97 9.51
N SER A 74 3.87 -4.43 8.31
CA SER A 74 4.75 -5.03 7.30
C SER A 74 6.24 -4.99 7.62
N GLN A 75 7.04 -5.76 6.88
CA GLN A 75 8.51 -5.70 6.92
C GLN A 75 9.10 -4.70 5.90
N LEU A 76 8.25 -3.88 5.26
CA LEU A 76 8.71 -2.85 4.34
C LEU A 76 9.60 -1.83 5.08
N ILE A 77 10.57 -1.27 4.38
CA ILE A 77 11.43 -0.22 4.96
C ILE A 77 10.59 1.00 5.36
N ALA A 78 11.04 1.72 6.39
CA ALA A 78 10.29 2.84 6.96
C ALA A 78 9.94 3.94 5.93
N ALA A 79 10.80 4.15 4.93
CA ALA A 79 10.57 5.10 3.85
C ALA A 79 9.33 4.75 3.02
N ILE A 80 9.22 3.48 2.58
CA ILE A 80 8.07 2.96 1.83
C ILE A 80 6.80 3.06 2.68
N LYS A 81 6.88 2.64 3.95
CA LYS A 81 5.73 2.70 4.87
C LYS A 81 5.21 4.13 5.02
N ARG A 82 6.12 5.08 5.24
CA ARG A 82 5.77 6.50 5.40
C ARG A 82 5.11 7.04 4.15
N GLU A 83 5.71 6.82 2.98
CA GLU A 83 5.17 7.29 1.70
C GLU A 83 3.76 6.74 1.44
N LEU A 84 3.57 5.42 1.56
CA LEU A 84 2.27 4.81 1.28
C LEU A 84 1.21 5.26 2.31
N ILE A 85 1.54 5.30 3.60
CA ILE A 85 0.61 5.81 4.63
C ILE A 85 0.26 7.26 4.34
N THR A 86 1.23 8.11 3.99
CA THR A 86 0.98 9.50 3.62
C THR A 86 0.03 9.60 2.44
N ARG A 87 0.20 8.80 1.37
CA ARG A 87 -0.76 8.79 0.25
C ARG A 87 -2.16 8.35 0.67
N LEU A 88 -2.26 7.36 1.56
CA LEU A 88 -3.54 6.85 2.06
C LEU A 88 -4.26 7.84 2.98
N THR A 89 -3.53 8.64 3.77
CA THR A 89 -4.11 9.52 4.80
C THR A 89 -4.15 10.99 4.42
N ASN A 90 -3.28 11.46 3.52
CA ASN A 90 -3.36 12.81 3.01
C ASN A 90 -4.44 12.86 1.93
N LYS A 91 -5.59 13.37 2.34
CA LYS A 91 -6.60 13.88 1.42
C LYS A 91 -6.00 15.12 0.75
N GLY A 92 -5.65 15.00 -0.53
CA GLY A 92 -5.49 16.17 -1.38
C GLY A 92 -6.80 16.94 -1.47
#